data_AF-A0A2P7NUR7-F1
#
_entry.id   AF-A0A2P7NUR7-F1
#
_cell.length_a   1.000
_cell.length_b   1.000
_cell.length_c   1.000
_cell.angle_alpha   90.00
_cell.angle_beta   90.00
_cell.angle_gamma   90.00
#
_symmetry.space_group_name_H-M   'P 1'
#
loop_
_entity.id
_entity.type
_entity.pdbx_description
1 polymer ?
#
loop_
_entity_poly.entity_id
_entity_poly.type
_entity_poly.pdbx_seq_one_letter_code
_entity_poly.pdbx_strand_id
1 'polypeptide(L)'
;MFSLLKIYVIFICTFGLSIFATATLASCTGCLCPGDPCNLCSLPAMQNDLIKPNESELCARIREKVPPTSAQPGSNEYFPNLDMSIMVCVNEGGDVIRNKQRNSEFPSRFYCKPPTSNPDSKK
;
A
#
# COMPACT_ATOMS: atom_id res chain seq x y z
N MET A 1 34.06 35.35 -13.39
CA MET A 1 32.93 34.87 -14.22
C MET A 1 32.49 33.42 -13.91
N PHE A 2 33.35 32.54 -13.35
CA PHE A 2 33.00 31.14 -13.00
C PHE A 2 32.09 30.94 -11.78
N SER A 3 31.91 31.96 -10.92
CA SER A 3 31.13 31.83 -9.68
C SER A 3 29.61 31.77 -9.90
N LEU A 4 29.09 32.57 -10.85
CA LEU A 4 27.65 32.63 -11.12
C LEU A 4 27.13 31.35 -11.80
N LEU A 5 27.95 30.73 -12.66
CA LEU A 5 27.61 29.47 -13.32
C LEU A 5 27.48 28.32 -12.32
N LYS A 6 28.37 28.25 -11.32
CA LYS A 6 28.32 27.24 -10.25
C LYS A 6 27.09 27.40 -9.37
N ILE A 7 26.75 28.63 -9.00
CA ILE A 7 25.56 28.93 -8.20
C ILE A 7 24.30 28.51 -8.97
N TYR A 8 24.22 28.79 -10.27
CA TYR A 8 23.09 28.43 -11.12
C TYR A 8 22.93 26.90 -11.26
N VAL A 9 24.03 26.17 -11.44
CA VAL A 9 24.02 24.69 -11.51
C VAL A 9 23.57 24.08 -10.17
N ILE A 10 24.07 24.60 -9.05
CA ILE A 10 23.64 24.14 -7.71
C ILE A 10 22.15 24.41 -7.52
N PHE A 11 21.66 25.59 -7.93
CA PHE A 11 20.25 25.94 -7.81
C PHE A 11 19.35 25.04 -8.65
N ILE A 12 19.74 24.73 -9.90
CA ILE A 12 19.00 23.79 -10.76
C ILE A 12 19.00 22.39 -10.17
N CYS A 13 20.13 21.91 -9.65
CA CYS A 13 20.19 20.58 -9.05
C CYS A 13 19.34 20.49 -7.78
N THR A 14 19.37 21.49 -6.90
CA THR A 14 18.59 21.46 -5.65
C THR A 14 17.09 21.65 -5.89
N PHE A 15 16.70 22.57 -6.78
CA PHE A 15 15.29 22.74 -7.15
C PHE A 15 14.75 21.56 -7.97
N GLY A 16 15.57 21.02 -8.88
CA GLY A 16 15.20 19.87 -9.70
C GLY A 16 14.94 18.62 -8.87
N LEU A 17 15.79 18.32 -7.87
CA LEU A 17 15.57 17.18 -6.96
C LEU A 17 14.30 17.33 -6.11
N SER A 18 13.92 18.56 -5.74
CA SER A 18 12.75 18.82 -4.90
C SER A 18 11.44 18.45 -5.59
N ILE A 19 11.36 18.55 -6.92
CA ILE A 19 10.16 18.21 -7.70
C ILE A 19 9.95 16.68 -7.79
N PHE A 20 11.02 15.89 -7.78
CA PHE A 20 10.90 14.41 -7.78
C PHE A 20 10.41 13.87 -6.44
N ALA A 21 10.72 14.53 -5.32
CA ALA A 21 10.31 14.08 -4.00
C ALA A 21 8.78 14.13 -3.79
N THR A 22 8.07 15.07 -4.42
CA THR A 22 6.60 15.19 -4.29
C THR A 22 5.81 14.14 -5.07
N ALA A 23 6.44 13.41 -5.99
CA ALA A 23 5.78 12.39 -6.80
C ALA A 23 5.46 11.10 -6.01
N THR A 24 6.08 10.87 -4.85
CA THR A 24 5.91 9.64 -4.07
C THR A 24 4.60 9.63 -3.27
N LEU A 25 4.15 10.79 -2.78
CA LEU A 25 2.94 10.92 -1.96
C LEU A 25 1.65 10.86 -2.79
N ALA A 26 1.68 11.32 -4.05
CA ALA A 26 0.54 11.23 -4.97
C ALA A 26 0.30 9.80 -5.50
N SER A 27 1.29 8.93 -5.36
CA SER A 27 1.29 7.60 -5.97
C SER A 27 0.29 6.65 -5.34
N CYS A 28 -0.02 6.78 -4.04
CA CYS A 28 -0.86 5.80 -3.34
C CYS A 28 -2.36 5.89 -3.67
N THR A 29 -2.80 6.72 -4.61
CA THR A 29 -4.23 6.88 -4.95
C THR A 29 -4.81 5.70 -5.75
N GLY A 30 -3.99 4.81 -6.31
CA GLY A 30 -4.49 3.60 -6.99
C GLY A 30 -3.45 2.64 -7.57
N CYS A 31 -2.15 2.80 -7.27
CA CYS A 31 -1.11 1.89 -7.78
C CYS A 31 -0.74 0.79 -6.78
N LEU A 32 -0.36 -0.37 -7.33
CA LEU A 32 0.59 -1.28 -6.69
C LEU A 32 1.98 -0.77 -7.06
N CYS A 33 2.57 0.04 -6.19
CA CYS A 33 3.84 0.70 -6.47
C CYS A 33 5.02 -0.16 -5.99
N PRO A 34 6.09 -0.29 -6.79
CA PRO A 34 7.29 -1.00 -6.36
C PRO A 34 7.83 -0.47 -5.03
N GLY A 35 8.29 -1.36 -4.17
CA GLY A 35 8.71 -1.09 -2.80
C GLY A 35 7.57 -0.97 -1.78
N ASP A 36 6.32 -1.12 -2.21
CA ASP A 36 5.10 -0.98 -1.38
C ASP A 36 5.12 0.25 -0.44
N PRO A 37 5.31 1.48 -0.97
CA PRO A 37 5.35 2.70 -0.15
C PRO A 37 4.01 3.00 0.53
N CYS A 38 2.94 2.32 0.13
CA CYS A 38 1.59 2.51 0.63
C CYS A 38 1.21 1.51 1.74
N ASN A 39 2.15 0.65 2.16
CA ASN A 39 1.96 -0.38 3.20
C ASN A 39 0.66 -1.18 3.01
N LEU A 40 0.51 -1.74 1.81
CA LEU A 40 -0.69 -2.51 1.45
C LEU A 40 -0.77 -3.84 2.21
N CYS A 41 -1.97 -4.19 2.66
CA CYS A 41 -2.25 -5.46 3.32
C CYS A 41 -2.74 -6.48 2.27
N SER A 42 -2.14 -7.67 2.19
CA SER A 42 -2.70 -8.76 1.38
C SER A 42 -4.06 -9.21 1.92
N LEU A 43 -5.02 -9.47 1.02
CA LEU A 43 -6.33 -10.05 1.37
C LEU A 43 -6.59 -11.36 0.63
N PRO A 44 -7.04 -12.43 1.33
CA PRO A 44 -6.94 -12.59 2.78
C PRO A 44 -5.48 -12.73 3.22
N ALA A 45 -5.20 -12.56 4.50
CA ALA A 45 -3.89 -12.88 5.05
C ALA A 45 -3.66 -14.40 4.96
N MET A 46 -2.53 -14.82 4.42
CA MET A 46 -2.17 -16.23 4.38
C MET A 46 -1.37 -16.62 5.62
N GLN A 47 -1.49 -17.86 6.09
CA GLN A 47 -0.73 -18.35 7.26
C GLN A 47 0.79 -18.17 7.12
N ASN A 48 1.29 -18.22 5.89
CA ASN A 48 2.71 -18.14 5.56
C ASN A 48 3.15 -16.73 5.16
N ASP A 49 2.25 -15.74 5.23
CA ASP A 49 2.61 -14.35 4.93
C ASP A 49 3.55 -13.82 6.01
N LEU A 50 4.65 -13.20 5.58
CA LEU A 50 5.57 -12.51 6.49
C LEU A 50 4.89 -11.25 7.04
N ILE A 51 4.82 -11.16 8.36
CA ILE A 51 4.36 -9.94 9.03
C ILE A 51 5.41 -8.86 8.82
N LYS A 52 5.03 -7.78 8.14
CA LYS A 52 5.93 -6.64 7.91
C LYS A 52 6.07 -5.87 9.23
N PRO A 53 7.29 -5.51 9.67
CA PRO A 53 7.48 -4.79 10.94
C PRO A 53 6.85 -3.39 10.96
N ASN A 54 6.64 -2.78 9.78
CA ASN A 54 6.02 -1.46 9.62
C ASN A 54 4.65 -1.56 8.93
N GLU A 55 3.92 -2.66 9.13
CA GLU A 55 2.58 -2.78 8.59
C GLU A 55 1.62 -1.72 9.15
N SER A 56 0.60 -1.37 8.38
CA SER A 56 -0.45 -0.47 8.85
C SER A 56 -1.23 -1.11 9.99
N GLU A 57 -1.68 -0.30 10.95
CA GLU A 57 -2.61 -0.74 11.99
C GLU A 57 -3.87 -1.40 11.42
N LEU A 58 -4.30 -0.97 10.22
CA LEU A 58 -5.43 -1.59 9.53
C LEU A 58 -5.15 -3.07 9.20
N CYS A 59 -3.93 -3.39 8.75
CA CYS A 59 -3.53 -4.77 8.48
C CYS A 59 -3.56 -5.63 9.76
N ALA A 60 -3.19 -5.05 10.91
CA ALA A 60 -3.30 -5.70 12.21
C ALA A 60 -4.77 -5.94 12.60
N ARG A 61 -5.63 -4.93 12.50
CA ARG A 61 -7.07 -5.05 12.79
C ARG A 61 -7.78 -6.07 11.90
N ILE A 62 -7.43 -6.13 10.61
CA ILE A 62 -7.97 -7.15 9.69
C ILE A 62 -7.58 -8.55 10.15
N ARG A 63 -6.31 -8.79 10.50
CA ARG A 63 -5.85 -10.12 10.95
C ARG A 63 -6.42 -10.53 12.31
N GLU A 64 -6.72 -9.57 13.18
CA GLU A 64 -7.41 -9.82 14.44
C GLU A 64 -8.86 -10.27 14.21
N LYS A 65 -9.57 -9.62 13.28
CA LYS A 65 -10.98 -9.94 12.97
C LYS A 65 -11.14 -11.15 12.05
N VAL A 66 -10.19 -11.35 11.15
CA VAL A 66 -10.18 -12.45 10.17
C VAL A 66 -8.84 -13.16 10.28
N PRO A 67 -8.80 -14.32 10.97
CA PRO A 67 -7.56 -15.03 11.15
C PRO A 67 -6.99 -15.47 9.80
N PRO A 68 -5.64 -15.54 9.67
CA PRO A 68 -5.01 -15.99 8.44
C PRO A 68 -5.50 -17.36 8.01
N THR A 69 -5.53 -17.60 6.71
CA THR A 69 -5.99 -18.85 6.12
C THR A 69 -4.87 -19.62 5.44
N SER A 70 -4.98 -20.94 5.44
CA SER A 70 -4.14 -21.84 4.66
C SER A 70 -4.83 -22.27 3.36
N ALA A 71 -6.10 -21.90 3.18
CA ALA A 71 -6.88 -22.21 2.00
C ALA A 71 -6.28 -21.54 0.76
N GLN A 72 -6.09 -22.32 -0.30
CA GLN A 72 -5.49 -21.81 -1.53
C GLN A 72 -6.49 -20.94 -2.33
N PRO A 73 -6.01 -19.90 -3.03
CA PRO A 73 -6.88 -19.09 -3.88
C PRO A 73 -7.66 -19.93 -4.90
N GLY A 74 -8.99 -19.88 -4.81
CA GLY A 74 -9.90 -20.64 -5.67
C GLY A 74 -10.53 -21.88 -5.01
N SER A 75 -10.14 -22.23 -3.78
CA SER A 75 -10.86 -23.24 -2.99
C SER A 75 -12.13 -22.65 -2.37
N ASN A 76 -13.09 -23.50 -2.02
CA ASN A 76 -14.36 -23.08 -1.44
C ASN A 76 -14.17 -22.38 -0.09
N GLU A 77 -13.15 -22.78 0.67
CA GLU A 77 -12.82 -22.24 1.99
C GLU A 77 -12.10 -20.89 1.91
N TYR A 78 -11.50 -20.56 0.76
CA TYR A 78 -10.81 -19.29 0.54
C TYR A 78 -11.79 -18.12 0.38
N PHE A 79 -12.91 -18.32 -0.32
CA PHE A 79 -13.83 -17.24 -0.65
C PHE A 79 -14.47 -16.56 0.58
N PRO A 80 -14.99 -17.29 1.59
CA PRO A 80 -15.56 -16.66 2.78
C PRO A 80 -14.53 -15.82 3.56
N ASN A 81 -13.28 -16.30 3.63
CA ASN A 81 -12.21 -15.57 4.32
C ASN A 81 -11.81 -14.31 3.54
N LEU A 82 -11.71 -14.39 2.21
CA LEU A 82 -11.49 -13.23 1.35
C LEU A 82 -12.62 -12.20 1.51
N ASP A 83 -13.88 -12.62 1.42
CA ASP A 83 -15.04 -11.73 1.50
C ASP A 83 -15.11 -11.03 2.87
N MET A 84 -14.85 -11.76 3.95
CA MET A 84 -14.79 -11.18 5.29
C MET A 84 -13.61 -10.21 5.45
N SER A 85 -12.45 -10.54 4.89
CA SER A 85 -11.27 -9.65 4.90
C SER A 85 -11.54 -8.35 4.12
N ILE A 86 -12.20 -8.44 2.96
CA ILE A 86 -12.65 -7.29 2.16
C ILE A 86 -13.65 -6.45 2.95
N MET A 87 -14.64 -7.09 3.58
CA MET A 87 -15.65 -6.41 4.38
C MET A 87 -15.03 -5.62 5.53
N VAL A 88 -14.10 -6.24 6.28
CA VAL A 88 -13.40 -5.57 7.38
C VAL A 88 -12.56 -4.41 6.87
N CYS A 89 -11.82 -4.59 5.76
CA CYS A 89 -11.04 -3.51 5.15
C CYS A 89 -11.89 -2.28 4.89
N VAL A 90 -13.04 -2.44 4.21
CA VAL A 90 -13.95 -1.34 3.88
C VAL A 90 -14.58 -0.73 5.14
N ASN A 91 -15.00 -1.54 6.10
CA ASN A 91 -15.63 -1.07 7.34
C ASN A 91 -14.68 -0.23 8.21
N GLU A 92 -13.38 -0.49 8.14
CA GLU A 92 -12.34 0.27 8.83
C GLU A 92 -11.87 1.51 8.02
N GLY A 93 -12.54 1.81 6.91
CA GLY A 93 -12.24 2.97 6.06
C GLY A 93 -11.10 2.74 5.05
N GLY A 94 -10.67 1.50 4.87
CA GLY A 94 -9.71 1.13 3.83
C GLY A 94 -10.35 1.05 2.43
N ASP A 95 -9.49 1.10 1.42
CA ASP A 95 -9.88 0.92 0.01
C ASP A 95 -9.35 -0.42 -0.51
N VAL A 96 -10.13 -1.12 -1.33
CA VAL A 96 -9.80 -2.47 -1.80
C VAL A 96 -9.26 -2.40 -3.22
N ILE A 97 -7.97 -2.72 -3.37
CA ILE A 97 -7.28 -2.74 -4.65
C ILE A 97 -7.27 -4.16 -5.22
N ARG A 98 -7.83 -4.32 -6.42
CA ARG A 98 -7.75 -5.57 -7.17
C ARG A 98 -6.47 -5.62 -7.98
N ASN A 99 -5.59 -6.57 -7.65
CA ASN A 99 -4.38 -6.83 -8.41
C ASN A 99 -4.67 -7.68 -9.66
N LYS A 100 -4.57 -7.07 -10.83
CA LYS A 100 -4.70 -7.76 -12.13
C LYS A 100 -3.37 -8.36 -12.62
N GLN A 101 -2.24 -7.81 -12.19
CA GLN A 101 -0.90 -8.19 -12.65
C GLN A 101 -0.08 -8.70 -11.46
N ARG A 102 -0.33 -9.94 -11.07
CA ARG A 102 0.42 -10.61 -10.00
C ARG A 102 1.87 -10.77 -10.41
N ASN A 103 2.76 -10.31 -9.54
CA ASN A 103 4.20 -10.47 -9.67
C ASN A 103 4.76 -10.96 -8.32
N SER A 104 6.08 -11.16 -8.23
CA SER A 104 6.71 -11.67 -7.01
C SER A 104 6.59 -10.71 -5.82
N GLU A 105 6.45 -9.41 -6.08
CA GLU A 105 6.35 -8.36 -5.05
C GLU A 105 4.90 -8.22 -4.53
N PHE A 106 3.94 -8.39 -5.42
CA PHE A 106 2.51 -8.37 -5.15
C PHE A 106 1.87 -9.68 -5.62
N PRO A 107 2.04 -10.79 -4.88
CA PRO A 107 1.51 -12.10 -5.27
C PRO A 107 -0.01 -12.23 -5.07
N SER A 108 -0.58 -11.51 -4.11
CA SER A 108 -2.01 -11.59 -3.77
C SER A 108 -2.90 -10.94 -4.83
N ARG A 109 -4.15 -11.41 -4.91
CA ARG A 109 -5.16 -10.91 -5.87
C ARG A 109 -5.84 -9.63 -5.41
N PHE A 110 -5.94 -9.43 -4.10
CA PHE A 110 -6.59 -8.29 -3.49
C PHE A 110 -5.69 -7.73 -2.40
N TYR A 111 -5.73 -6.41 -2.26
CA TYR A 111 -5.03 -5.69 -1.21
C TYR A 111 -5.96 -4.71 -0.54
N CYS A 112 -5.82 -4.57 0.77
CA CYS A 112 -6.39 -3.46 1.51
C CYS A 112 -5.38 -2.32 1.53
N LYS A 113 -5.82 -1.15 1.09
CA LYS A 113 -5.09 0.10 1.22
C LYS A 113 -5.60 0.84 2.46
N PRO A 114 -4.72 1.19 3.41
CA PRO A 114 -5.08 2.01 4.55
C PRO A 114 -5.67 3.37 4.12
N PRO A 115 -6.63 3.93 4.86
CA PRO A 115 -7.09 5.28 4.61
C PRO A 115 -5.90 6.23 4.67
N THR A 116 -5.82 7.15 3.72
CA THR A 116 -4.85 8.24 3.80
C THR A 116 -5.25 9.11 4.99
N SER A 117 -4.57 8.95 6.13
CA SER A 117 -4.67 9.92 7.23
C SER A 117 -3.96 11.20 6.78
N ASN A 118 -4.62 12.00 5.94
CA ASN A 118 -4.39 13.43 6.03
C ASN A 118 -5.09 13.86 7.32
N PRO A 119 -4.37 14.34 8.34
CA PRO A 119 -5.01 14.94 9.52
C PRO A 119 -5.95 16.11 9.17
N ASP A 120 -5.95 16.60 7.92
CA ASP A 120 -6.74 17.72 7.43
C ASP A 120 -7.99 17.35 6.59
N SER A 121 -8.34 16.07 6.40
CA SER A 121 -9.51 15.70 5.57
C SER A 121 -10.78 15.32 6.36
N LYS A 122 -10.93 15.83 7.59
CA LYS A 122 -12.27 16.06 8.15
C LYS A 122 -12.73 17.45 7.71
N LYS A 123 -13.54 17.51 6.66
CA LYS A 123 -14.39 18.66 6.39
C LYS A 123 -15.83 18.19 6.26
#